data_AF-A0A663EKC0-F1
#
_entry.id   AF-A0A663EKC0-F1
#
_cell.length_a   1.000
_cell.length_b   1.000
_cell.length_c   1.000
_cell.angle_alpha   90.00
_cell.angle_beta   90.00
_cell.angle_gamma   90.00
#
_symmetry.space_group_name_H-M   'P 1'
#
loop_
_entity.id
_entity.type
_entity.pdbx_description
1 polymer ?
#
loop_
_entity_poly.entity_id
_entity_poly.type
_entity_poly.pdbx_seq_one_letter_code
_entity_poly.pdbx_strand_id
1 'polypeptide(L)'
;VNITEMRKVQLSYGLAGVTALGWATSPHFRCASLLVAPKFLGKEGRVYVLSFVLAAIYNGPVANIWHNLEEVTRSLGCVAELQVNHSRQLWQVSTAPLRRVMEDMAVSGQTLSAEMQNISRTFVGLNKEVASEEGYDLRQRQHPDTQLAPSTQQLYEMKTKLRCTCDQEFSASVVFQVGVCPLCPGPGQGPDPASPTVPLLQEERHEMLLGANVSAEQLMEEVTSHLQQHGAHLGQAISFFRLLLSCTFLLVFIS
;
A
#
# COMPACT_ATOMS: atom_id res chain seq x y z
N VAL A 1 8.48 -9.04 -40.68
CA VAL A 1 8.09 -9.27 -42.09
C VAL A 1 6.59 -9.45 -42.14
N ASN A 2 5.83 -8.45 -42.59
CA ASN A 2 4.36 -8.52 -42.59
C ASN A 2 3.90 -9.15 -43.92
N ILE A 3 3.63 -10.44 -43.90
CA ILE A 3 3.18 -11.19 -45.08
C ILE A 3 1.69 -10.87 -45.28
N THR A 4 1.32 -10.31 -46.43
CA THR A 4 -0.07 -9.98 -46.80
C THR A 4 -0.96 -11.23 -46.72
N GLU A 5 -2.18 -11.11 -46.19
CA GLU A 5 -3.12 -12.23 -46.01
C GLU A 5 -3.34 -13.05 -47.30
N MET A 6 -3.41 -12.38 -48.45
CA MET A 6 -3.52 -13.03 -49.76
C MET A 6 -2.33 -13.94 -50.07
N ARG A 7 -1.11 -13.54 -49.70
CA ARG A 7 0.10 -14.35 -49.92
C ARG A 7 0.13 -15.56 -49.00
N LYS A 8 -0.39 -15.45 -47.77
CA LYS A 8 -0.53 -16.60 -46.85
C LYS A 8 -1.48 -17.64 -47.41
N VAL A 9 -2.62 -17.19 -47.95
CA VAL A 9 -3.64 -18.05 -48.58
C VAL A 9 -3.09 -18.73 -49.84
N GLN A 10 -2.34 -18.02 -50.69
CA GLN A 10 -1.69 -18.64 -51.85
C GLN A 10 -0.63 -19.69 -51.46
N LEU A 11 0.17 -19.40 -50.42
CA LEU A 11 1.16 -20.33 -49.89
C LEU A 11 0.50 -21.59 -49.30
N SER A 12 -0.61 -21.43 -48.57
CA SER A 12 -1.31 -22.57 -47.98
C SER A 12 -1.94 -23.46 -49.05
N TYR A 13 -2.59 -22.89 -50.06
CA TYR A 13 -3.13 -23.67 -51.19
C TYR A 13 -2.03 -24.35 -52.02
N GLY A 14 -0.90 -23.67 -52.26
CA GLY A 14 0.24 -24.27 -52.95
C GLY A 14 0.82 -25.46 -52.18
N LEU A 15 1.02 -25.31 -50.87
CA LEU A 15 1.49 -26.39 -50.00
C LEU A 15 0.49 -27.56 -49.93
N ALA A 16 -0.80 -27.27 -49.80
CA ALA A 16 -1.86 -28.27 -49.83
C ALA A 16 -1.89 -29.04 -51.17
N GLY A 17 -1.73 -28.34 -52.29
CA GLY A 17 -1.67 -28.95 -53.61
C GLY A 17 -0.46 -29.89 -53.76
N VAL A 18 0.74 -29.43 -53.40
CA VAL A 18 1.97 -30.26 -53.48
C VAL A 18 1.89 -31.48 -52.57
N THR A 19 1.38 -31.32 -51.35
CA THR A 19 1.20 -32.44 -50.42
C THR A 19 0.14 -33.43 -50.91
N ALA A 20 -0.96 -32.97 -51.50
CA ALA A 20 -1.98 -33.82 -52.11
C ALA A 20 -1.44 -34.59 -53.34
N LEU A 21 -0.67 -33.92 -54.20
CA LEU A 21 0.01 -34.54 -55.35
C LEU A 21 1.03 -35.60 -54.89
N GLY A 22 1.82 -35.30 -53.85
CA GLY A 22 2.75 -36.26 -53.23
C GLY A 22 2.02 -37.47 -52.63
N TRP A 23 0.88 -37.24 -51.98
CA TRP A 23 0.01 -38.30 -51.48
C TRP A 23 -0.54 -39.17 -52.60
N ALA A 24 -0.99 -38.57 -53.71
CA ALA A 24 -1.55 -39.31 -54.83
C ALA A 24 -0.50 -40.20 -55.53
N THR A 25 0.71 -39.67 -55.74
CA THR A 25 1.69 -40.26 -56.66
C THR A 25 2.75 -41.15 -56.00
N SER A 26 3.06 -40.97 -54.70
CA SER A 26 4.22 -41.63 -54.08
C SER A 26 3.85 -42.48 -52.85
N PRO A 27 4.08 -43.80 -52.89
CA PRO A 27 3.94 -44.67 -51.72
C PRO A 27 4.86 -44.27 -50.56
N HIS A 28 6.07 -43.79 -50.84
CA HIS A 28 7.00 -43.32 -49.81
C HIS A 28 6.45 -42.11 -49.05
N PHE A 29 5.79 -41.19 -49.74
CA PHE A 29 5.18 -40.01 -49.11
C PHE A 29 3.99 -40.39 -48.23
N ARG A 30 3.17 -41.37 -48.66
CA ARG A 30 2.08 -41.94 -47.83
C ARG A 30 2.62 -42.59 -46.56
N CYS A 31 3.64 -43.45 -46.69
CA CYS A 31 4.25 -44.13 -45.54
C CYS A 31 4.90 -43.14 -44.55
N ALA A 32 5.64 -42.14 -45.04
CA ALA A 32 6.23 -41.12 -44.18
C ALA A 32 5.15 -40.31 -43.44
N SER A 33 4.07 -39.90 -44.13
CA SER A 33 2.94 -39.18 -43.53
C SER A 33 2.25 -40.01 -42.44
N LEU A 34 2.03 -41.31 -42.69
CA LEU A 34 1.41 -42.23 -41.74
C LEU A 34 2.30 -42.56 -40.54
N LEU A 35 3.63 -42.46 -40.66
CA LEU A 35 4.55 -42.62 -39.54
C LEU A 35 4.69 -41.36 -38.69
N VAL A 36 4.43 -40.19 -39.27
CA VAL A 36 4.48 -38.90 -38.56
C VAL A 36 3.26 -38.70 -37.66
N ALA A 37 2.06 -39.12 -38.06
CA ALA A 37 0.85 -38.97 -37.24
C ALA A 37 0.93 -39.68 -35.86
N PRO A 38 1.42 -40.93 -35.73
CA PRO A 38 1.67 -41.58 -34.44
C PRO A 38 2.78 -40.91 -33.61
N LYS A 39 3.76 -40.23 -34.23
CA LYS A 39 4.83 -39.53 -33.49
C LYS A 39 4.30 -38.33 -32.72
N PHE A 40 3.25 -37.68 -33.19
CA PHE A 40 2.55 -36.63 -32.45
C PHE A 40 1.73 -37.15 -31.25
N LEU A 41 1.47 -38.45 -31.17
CA LEU A 41 0.80 -39.09 -30.01
C LEU A 41 1.79 -39.63 -28.97
N GLY A 42 3.10 -39.44 -29.19
CA GLY A 42 4.17 -39.86 -28.29
C GLY A 42 4.57 -38.82 -27.23
N LYS A 43 5.62 -39.11 -26.46
CA LYS A 43 6.19 -38.20 -25.45
C LYS A 43 6.61 -36.85 -26.04
N GLU A 44 7.26 -36.88 -27.21
CA GLU A 44 7.68 -35.68 -27.95
C GLU A 44 6.50 -34.92 -28.57
N GLY A 45 5.40 -35.62 -28.89
CA GLY A 45 4.20 -35.02 -29.48
C GLY A 45 3.47 -34.04 -28.56
N ARG A 46 3.63 -34.20 -27.24
CA ARG A 46 2.99 -33.35 -26.22
C ARG A 46 3.40 -31.89 -26.35
N VAL A 47 4.64 -31.60 -26.77
CA VAL A 47 5.12 -30.23 -26.95
C VAL A 47 4.38 -29.52 -28.09
N TYR A 48 4.06 -30.25 -29.16
CA TYR A 48 3.31 -29.72 -30.30
C TYR A 48 1.85 -29.46 -29.93
N VAL A 49 1.23 -30.39 -29.18
CA VAL A 49 -0.13 -30.21 -28.65
C VAL A 49 -0.19 -29.00 -27.71
N LEU A 50 0.77 -28.91 -26.77
CA LEU A 50 0.85 -27.78 -25.86
C LEU A 50 1.07 -26.45 -26.59
N SER A 51 1.95 -26.42 -27.60
CA SER A 51 2.17 -25.24 -28.44
C SER A 51 0.90 -24.84 -29.21
N PHE A 52 0.14 -25.79 -29.74
CA PHE A 52 -1.12 -25.53 -30.42
C PHE A 52 -2.17 -24.96 -29.47
N VAL A 53 -2.29 -25.54 -28.27
CA VAL A 53 -3.19 -25.03 -27.21
C VAL A 53 -2.79 -23.61 -26.79
N LEU A 54 -1.50 -23.34 -26.56
CA LEU A 54 -0.99 -22.02 -26.23
C LEU A 54 -1.28 -20.99 -27.35
N ALA A 55 -1.09 -21.38 -28.62
CA ALA A 55 -1.42 -20.52 -29.76
C ALA A 55 -2.93 -20.23 -29.85
N ALA A 56 -3.78 -21.21 -29.54
CA ALA A 56 -5.23 -21.05 -29.55
C ALA A 56 -5.73 -20.09 -28.45
N ILE A 57 -5.11 -20.09 -27.27
CA ILE A 57 -5.53 -19.21 -26.15
C ILE A 57 -4.87 -17.82 -26.18
N TYR A 58 -3.83 -17.63 -26.99
CA TYR A 58 -3.06 -16.37 -27.03
C TYR A 58 -3.92 -15.16 -27.42
N ASN A 59 -4.72 -15.26 -28.48
CA ASN A 59 -5.54 -14.15 -28.98
C ASN A 59 -6.85 -13.94 -28.20
N GLY A 60 -7.20 -14.83 -27.26
CA GLY A 60 -8.43 -14.74 -26.50
C GLY A 60 -8.16 -14.44 -25.03
N PRO A 61 -8.18 -15.44 -24.13
CA PRO A 61 -8.01 -15.23 -22.69
C PRO A 61 -6.73 -14.47 -22.30
N VAL A 62 -5.60 -14.78 -22.94
CA VAL A 62 -4.31 -14.17 -22.59
C VAL A 62 -4.29 -12.69 -22.92
N ALA A 63 -4.78 -12.30 -24.10
CA ALA A 63 -4.90 -10.88 -24.46
C ALA A 63 -5.84 -10.12 -23.52
N ASN A 64 -6.95 -10.74 -23.08
CA ASN A 64 -7.87 -10.16 -22.11
C ASN A 64 -7.23 -9.96 -20.73
N ILE A 65 -6.53 -10.97 -20.21
CA ILE A 65 -5.81 -10.87 -18.94
C ILE A 65 -4.73 -9.79 -19.03
N TRP A 66 -4.02 -9.73 -20.15
CA TRP A 66 -2.99 -8.72 -20.37
C TRP A 66 -3.55 -7.30 -20.33
N HIS A 67 -4.69 -7.09 -20.99
CA HIS A 67 -5.37 -5.79 -20.95
C HIS A 67 -5.84 -5.41 -19.55
N ASN A 68 -6.44 -6.34 -18.80
CA ASN A 68 -6.83 -6.11 -17.41
C ASN A 68 -5.60 -5.82 -16.52
N LEU A 69 -4.48 -6.51 -16.75
CA LEU A 69 -3.24 -6.27 -16.03
C LEU A 69 -2.72 -4.85 -16.29
N GLU A 70 -2.76 -4.38 -17.54
CA GLU A 70 -2.41 -3.01 -17.89
C GLU A 70 -3.26 -1.99 -17.12
N GLU A 71 -4.58 -2.18 -17.07
CA GLU A 71 -5.47 -1.30 -16.31
C GLU A 71 -5.23 -1.37 -14.79
N VAL A 72 -4.97 -2.56 -14.24
CA VAL A 72 -4.59 -2.75 -12.83
C VAL A 72 -3.30 -1.99 -12.52
N THR A 73 -2.27 -2.11 -13.36
CA THR A 73 -1.01 -1.38 -13.15
C THR A 73 -1.19 0.14 -13.20
N ARG A 74 -2.06 0.62 -14.09
CA ARG A 74 -2.43 2.03 -14.18
C ARG A 74 -3.14 2.52 -12.91
N SER A 75 -4.09 1.74 -12.40
CA SER A 75 -4.82 2.06 -11.15
C SER A 75 -3.88 2.09 -9.94
N LEU A 76 -2.98 1.12 -9.83
CA LEU A 76 -1.95 1.09 -8.77
C LEU A 76 -1.04 2.32 -8.81
N GLY A 77 -0.68 2.81 -10.00
CA GLY A 77 0.07 4.05 -10.16
C GLY A 77 -0.67 5.25 -9.56
N CYS A 78 -1.97 5.38 -9.84
CA CYS A 78 -2.82 6.44 -9.27
C CYS A 78 -2.91 6.33 -7.73
N VAL A 79 -3.08 5.11 -7.19
CA VAL A 79 -3.10 4.89 -5.73
C VAL A 79 -1.77 5.29 -5.09
N ALA A 80 -0.64 4.94 -5.71
CA ALA A 80 0.68 5.31 -5.21
C ALA A 80 0.90 6.84 -5.25
N GLU A 81 0.51 7.52 -6.33
CA GLU A 81 0.59 8.98 -6.42
C GLU A 81 -0.28 9.65 -5.34
N LEU A 82 -1.50 9.18 -5.14
CA LEU A 82 -2.41 9.70 -4.12
C LEU A 82 -1.85 9.51 -2.71
N GLN A 83 -1.29 8.33 -2.40
CA GLN A 83 -0.67 8.03 -1.10
C GLN A 83 0.54 8.94 -0.83
N VAL A 84 1.42 9.13 -1.82
CA VAL A 84 2.59 10.01 -1.69
C VAL A 84 2.13 11.46 -1.49
N ASN A 85 1.12 11.92 -2.22
CA ASN A 85 0.68 13.30 -2.15
C ASN A 85 0.04 13.64 -0.78
N HIS A 86 -0.86 12.81 -0.27
CA HIS A 86 -1.44 13.02 1.06
C HIS A 86 -0.41 12.85 2.19
N SER A 87 0.51 11.89 2.06
CA SER A 87 1.63 11.74 3.01
C SER A 87 2.47 13.02 3.08
N ARG A 88 2.81 13.60 1.92
CA ARG A 88 3.58 14.85 1.85
C ARG A 88 2.84 16.03 2.48
N GLN A 89 1.54 16.17 2.21
CA GLN A 89 0.72 17.23 2.80
C GLN A 89 0.63 17.08 4.33
N LEU A 90 0.36 15.87 4.83
CA LEU A 90 0.31 15.59 6.26
C LEU A 90 1.66 15.82 6.95
N TRP A 91 2.76 15.43 6.30
CA TRP A 91 4.11 15.70 6.78
C TRP A 91 4.41 17.19 6.91
N GLN A 92 4.02 17.99 5.91
CA GLN A 92 4.22 19.44 5.96
C GLN A 92 3.44 20.09 7.09
N VAL A 93 2.17 19.71 7.28
CA VAL A 93 1.31 20.29 8.34
C VAL A 93 1.78 19.85 9.73
N SER A 94 2.23 18.61 9.90
CA SER A 94 2.71 18.10 11.20
C SER A 94 4.11 18.60 11.57
N THR A 95 5.01 18.79 10.60
CA THR A 95 6.39 19.25 10.88
C THR A 95 6.54 20.77 10.95
N ALA A 96 5.63 21.53 10.33
CA ALA A 96 5.61 23.00 10.40
C ALA A 96 5.61 23.56 11.84
N PRO A 97 4.75 23.10 12.78
CA PRO A 97 4.77 23.61 14.15
C PRO A 97 6.05 23.22 14.90
N LEU A 98 6.56 22.00 14.71
CA LEU A 98 7.81 21.56 15.34
C LEU A 98 9.00 22.43 14.93
N ARG A 99 9.07 22.79 13.64
CA ARG A 99 10.11 23.69 13.13
C ARG A 99 10.08 25.05 13.83
N ARG A 100 8.89 25.65 13.97
CA ARG A 100 8.75 26.94 14.66
C ARG A 100 9.14 26.88 16.13
N VAL A 101 8.78 25.80 16.82
CA VAL A 101 9.17 25.61 18.23
C VAL A 101 10.69 25.50 18.38
N MET A 102 11.36 24.76 17.48
CA MET A 102 12.83 24.66 17.50
C MET A 102 13.52 25.99 17.20
N GLU A 103 12.99 26.77 16.25
CA GLU A 103 13.50 28.12 15.94
C GLU A 103 13.36 29.06 17.13
N ASP A 104 12.19 29.12 17.76
CA ASP A 104 11.93 29.98 18.93
C ASP A 104 12.81 29.58 20.13
N MET A 105 12.96 28.28 20.38
CA MET A 105 13.86 27.77 21.41
C MET A 105 15.33 28.14 21.14
N ALA A 106 15.77 28.07 19.88
CA ALA A 106 17.12 28.45 19.50
C ALA A 106 17.39 29.95 19.71
N VAL A 107 16.46 30.82 19.32
CA VAL A 107 16.56 32.27 19.50
C VAL A 107 16.50 32.64 20.99
N SER A 108 15.56 32.05 21.72
CA SER A 108 15.39 32.28 23.15
C SER A 108 16.63 31.80 23.93
N GLY A 109 17.23 30.67 23.53
CA GLY A 109 18.49 30.18 24.10
C GLY A 109 19.68 31.13 23.87
N GLN A 110 19.79 31.71 22.67
CA GLN A 110 20.83 32.72 22.39
C GLN A 110 20.63 34.00 23.21
N THR A 111 19.39 34.48 23.30
CA THR A 111 19.01 35.66 24.09
C THR A 111 19.33 35.43 25.57
N LEU A 112 18.91 34.29 26.12
CA LEU A 112 19.20 33.91 27.51
C LEU A 112 20.70 33.83 27.79
N SER A 113 21.48 33.25 26.86
CA SER A 113 22.94 33.20 27.00
C SER A 113 23.57 34.60 27.01
N ALA A 114 23.08 35.52 26.18
CA ALA A 114 23.57 36.89 26.14
C ALA A 114 23.21 37.66 27.42
N GLU A 115 21.97 37.52 27.91
CA GLU A 115 21.54 38.13 29.17
C GLU A 115 22.30 37.55 30.36
N MET A 116 22.51 36.24 30.41
CA MET A 116 23.27 35.59 31.48
C MET A 116 24.71 36.12 31.53
N GLN A 117 25.36 36.32 30.39
CA GLN A 117 26.69 36.95 30.36
C GLN A 117 26.64 38.41 30.83
N ASN A 118 25.58 39.15 30.50
CA ASN A 118 25.42 40.52 30.94
C ASN A 118 25.22 40.62 32.46
N ILE A 119 24.32 39.79 33.01
CA ILE A 119 24.06 39.68 34.45
C ILE A 119 25.32 39.18 35.19
N SER A 120 26.05 38.22 34.62
CA SER A 120 27.31 37.75 35.21
C SER A 120 28.33 38.88 35.35
N ARG A 121 28.46 39.75 34.33
CA ARG A 121 29.35 40.92 34.41
C ARG A 121 28.93 41.92 35.48
N THR A 122 27.64 42.20 35.61
CA THR A 122 27.15 43.12 36.65
C THR A 122 27.35 42.55 38.05
N PHE A 123 27.11 41.26 38.25
CA PHE A 123 27.34 40.58 39.53
C PHE A 123 28.82 40.57 39.94
N VAL A 124 29.75 40.38 38.99
CA VAL A 124 31.19 40.50 39.27
C VAL A 124 31.55 41.93 39.72
N GLY A 125 30.90 42.94 39.14
CA GLY A 125 31.02 44.34 39.56
C GLY A 125 30.51 44.56 40.99
N LEU A 126 29.28 44.15 41.28
CA LEU A 126 28.69 44.26 42.62
C LEU A 126 29.46 43.48 43.67
N ASN A 127 29.97 42.29 43.33
CA ASN A 127 30.75 41.49 44.28
C ASN A 127 32.05 42.18 44.70
N LYS A 128 32.65 43.03 43.85
CA LYS A 128 33.81 43.85 44.25
C LYS A 128 33.42 44.94 45.24
N GLU A 129 32.24 45.51 45.08
CA GLU A 129 31.72 46.52 46.00
C GLU A 129 31.36 45.91 47.36
N VAL A 130 30.70 44.75 47.37
CA VAL A 130 30.22 44.09 48.60
C VAL A 130 31.33 43.33 49.33
N ALA A 131 32.33 42.79 48.62
CA ALA A 131 33.49 42.15 49.24
C ALA A 131 34.54 43.16 49.75
N SER A 132 34.27 44.46 49.64
CA SER A 132 35.12 45.47 50.25
C SER A 132 34.94 45.45 51.77
N GLU A 133 36.04 45.26 52.51
CA GLU A 133 36.05 45.23 53.98
C GLU A 133 35.96 46.64 54.61
N GLU A 134 35.76 47.69 53.82
CA GLU A 134 35.68 49.05 54.32
C GLU A 134 34.31 49.36 54.97
N GLY A 135 34.26 49.34 56.31
CA GLY A 135 33.15 49.89 57.11
C GLY A 135 32.37 48.92 58.00
N TYR A 136 32.73 47.64 58.07
CA TYR A 136 32.11 46.70 59.01
C TYR A 136 32.68 46.84 60.44
N ASP A 137 32.31 47.91 61.14
CA ASP A 137 32.41 48.00 62.59
C ASP A 137 31.03 48.27 63.22
N LEU A 138 30.45 47.17 63.73
CA LEU A 138 29.67 47.10 64.97
C LEU A 138 28.41 47.98 65.12
N ARG A 139 27.25 47.46 64.71
CA ARG A 139 26.06 47.51 65.58
C ARG A 139 25.05 46.38 65.30
N GLN A 140 25.35 45.25 65.91
CA GLN A 140 24.40 44.16 66.16
C GLN A 140 23.25 44.70 67.03
N ARG A 141 22.01 44.66 66.53
CA ARG A 141 20.84 44.74 67.42
C ARG A 141 19.70 43.89 66.87
N GLN A 142 19.61 42.69 67.43
CA GLN A 142 18.39 41.89 67.52
C GLN A 142 17.26 42.74 68.09
N HIS A 143 16.04 42.60 67.54
CA HIS A 143 14.89 42.27 68.37
C HIS A 143 13.86 41.42 67.61
N PRO A 144 13.20 40.48 68.32
CA PRO A 144 12.20 39.58 67.78
C PRO A 144 10.82 40.24 67.80
N ASP A 145 9.85 39.71 67.06
CA ASP A 145 8.76 38.93 67.66
C ASP A 145 7.50 38.80 66.76
N THR A 146 6.86 37.65 66.90
CA THR A 146 5.41 37.39 66.79
C THR A 146 4.68 37.27 65.44
N GLN A 147 3.98 36.12 65.36
CA GLN A 147 2.91 35.66 64.47
C GLN A 147 3.28 35.23 63.03
N LEU A 148 3.42 33.91 62.91
CA LEU A 148 3.76 33.13 61.74
C LEU A 148 2.59 33.10 60.74
N ALA A 149 2.45 34.15 59.94
CA ALA A 149 1.88 34.00 58.61
C ALA A 149 2.82 33.08 57.81
N PRO A 150 2.31 32.08 57.06
CA PRO A 150 3.16 31.25 56.24
C PRO A 150 3.98 32.15 55.32
N SER A 151 5.29 31.89 55.25
CA SER A 151 6.15 32.71 54.40
C SER A 151 5.63 32.67 52.97
N THR A 152 5.85 33.73 52.21
CA THR A 152 5.53 33.75 50.77
C THR A 152 6.12 32.54 50.04
N GLN A 153 7.26 32.04 50.51
CA GLN A 153 7.88 30.80 50.05
C GLN A 153 7.02 29.55 50.34
N GLN A 154 6.56 29.38 51.58
CA GLN A 154 5.66 28.26 51.94
C GLN A 154 4.31 28.35 51.21
N LEU A 155 3.80 29.56 50.99
CA LEU A 155 2.56 29.77 50.24
C LEU A 155 2.73 29.39 48.76
N TYR A 156 3.87 29.75 48.16
CA TYR A 156 4.21 29.35 46.78
C TYR A 156 4.44 27.85 46.66
N GLU A 157 5.11 27.25 47.63
CA GLU A 157 5.37 25.82 47.67
C GLU A 157 4.05 25.04 47.77
N MET A 158 3.12 25.47 48.64
CA MET A 158 1.78 24.88 48.72
C MET A 158 1.00 25.04 47.42
N LYS A 159 1.02 26.23 46.81
CA LYS A 159 0.33 26.50 45.54
C LYS A 159 0.88 25.69 44.36
N THR A 160 2.18 25.40 44.37
CA THR A 160 2.85 24.64 43.30
C THR A 160 2.56 23.14 43.46
N LYS A 161 2.59 22.62 44.70
CA LYS A 161 2.29 21.22 45.01
C LYS A 161 0.84 20.85 44.66
N LEU A 162 -0.10 21.77 44.87
CA LEU A 162 -1.52 21.61 44.50
C LEU A 162 -1.75 21.62 42.98
N ARG A 163 -0.89 22.25 42.18
CA ARG A 163 -1.00 22.21 40.71
C ARG A 163 -0.54 20.87 40.15
N CYS A 164 0.51 20.27 40.72
CA CYS A 164 1.01 18.97 40.29
C CYS A 164 0.00 17.84 40.51
N THR A 165 -0.85 17.92 41.53
CA THR A 165 -1.92 16.93 41.76
C THR A 165 -3.02 16.98 40.70
N CYS A 166 -3.29 18.13 40.09
CA CYS A 166 -4.27 18.25 39.00
C CYS A 166 -3.75 17.66 37.67
N ASP A 167 -2.44 17.75 37.41
CA ASP A 167 -1.81 17.12 36.24
C ASP A 167 -1.79 15.58 36.33
N GLN A 168 -1.72 15.04 37.56
CA GLN A 168 -1.57 13.61 37.79
C GLN A 168 -2.91 12.84 37.70
N GLU A 169 -4.05 13.48 38.00
CA GLU A 169 -5.37 12.89 37.68
C GLU A 169 -5.67 12.92 36.18
N PHE A 170 -5.13 13.89 35.43
CA PHE A 170 -5.35 13.98 33.98
C PHE A 170 -4.54 12.94 33.20
N SER A 171 -3.34 12.59 33.65
CA SER A 171 -2.51 11.57 32.99
C SER A 171 -3.04 10.13 33.14
N ALA A 172 -3.93 9.86 34.11
CA ALA A 172 -4.53 8.54 34.31
C ALA A 172 -5.78 8.28 33.44
N SER A 173 -6.29 9.29 32.73
CA SER A 173 -7.40 9.14 31.77
C SER A 173 -7.14 9.92 30.50
N VAL A 174 -6.31 9.36 29.60
CA VAL A 174 -6.47 9.63 28.17
C VAL A 174 -7.66 8.81 27.67
N VAL A 175 -8.85 9.24 28.09
CA VAL A 175 -10.09 8.98 27.37
C VAL A 175 -10.59 10.35 26.98
N PHE A 176 -10.85 10.52 25.68
CA PHE A 176 -11.29 11.75 25.06
C PHE A 176 -12.65 12.17 25.64
N GLN A 177 -12.64 12.87 26.77
CA GLN A 177 -13.79 13.62 27.28
C GLN A 177 -13.29 14.97 27.76
N VAL A 178 -13.82 16.02 27.12
CA VAL A 178 -13.68 17.42 27.54
C VAL A 178 -14.38 17.54 28.91
N GLY A 179 -13.62 17.33 29.98
CA GLY A 179 -14.08 17.46 31.36
C GLY A 179 -13.59 18.78 31.95
N VAL A 180 -14.53 19.66 32.32
CA VAL A 180 -14.27 20.90 33.03
C VAL A 180 -13.87 20.59 34.48
N CYS A 181 -12.75 21.15 34.96
CA CYS A 181 -12.31 21.03 36.35
C CYS A 181 -13.29 21.81 37.27
N PRO A 182 -13.96 21.19 38.27
CA PRO A 182 -15.06 21.84 38.99
C PRO A 182 -14.69 22.96 40.00
N LEU A 183 -13.42 23.37 40.10
CA LEU A 183 -12.93 24.26 41.17
C LEU A 183 -12.26 25.56 40.71
N CYS A 184 -12.40 25.94 39.43
CA CYS A 184 -11.91 27.23 38.95
C CYS A 184 -13.06 28.01 38.27
N PRO A 185 -13.54 29.14 38.83
CA PRO A 185 -14.41 30.04 38.11
C PRO A 185 -13.57 30.79 37.06
N GLY A 186 -13.72 30.42 35.80
CA GLY A 186 -13.13 31.13 34.66
C GLY A 186 -13.98 32.34 34.25
N PRO A 187 -13.37 33.41 33.69
CA PRO A 187 -14.07 34.63 33.35
C PRO A 187 -14.84 34.49 32.02
N GLY A 188 -16.07 35.03 32.02
CA GLY A 188 -16.75 35.68 30.89
C GLY A 188 -16.63 35.08 29.49
N GLN A 189 -17.73 34.48 29.03
CA GLN A 189 -17.97 34.06 27.66
C GLN A 189 -17.93 35.24 26.65
N GLY A 190 -17.11 35.10 25.61
CA GLY A 190 -17.16 35.85 24.36
C GLY A 190 -17.14 34.87 23.18
N PRO A 191 -17.68 35.22 21.99
CA PRO A 191 -18.14 34.25 21.01
C PRO A 191 -16.99 33.56 20.26
N ASP A 192 -17.18 32.27 19.99
CA ASP A 192 -16.36 31.44 19.09
C ASP A 192 -16.19 32.10 17.72
N PRO A 193 -15.07 31.81 17.05
CA PRO A 193 -15.24 31.05 15.83
C PRO A 193 -14.21 29.91 15.63
N ALA A 194 -14.75 28.81 15.10
CA ALA A 194 -14.10 27.82 14.25
C ALA A 194 -12.91 27.03 14.84
N SER A 195 -13.23 25.92 15.51
CA SER A 195 -12.32 24.80 15.67
C SER A 195 -12.15 24.06 14.33
N PRO A 196 -10.92 23.74 13.87
CA PRO A 196 -10.74 22.87 12.73
C PRO A 196 -11.06 21.43 13.12
N THR A 197 -12.12 20.87 12.55
CA THR A 197 -12.48 19.46 12.65
C THR A 197 -11.30 18.61 12.16
N VAL A 198 -10.61 17.95 13.08
CA VAL A 198 -9.69 16.86 12.76
C VAL A 198 -10.55 15.70 12.28
N PRO A 199 -10.39 15.21 11.04
CA PRO A 199 -11.11 14.03 10.59
C PRO A 199 -10.63 12.83 11.39
N LEU A 200 -11.53 12.27 12.18
CA LEU A 200 -11.38 10.97 12.81
C LEU A 200 -11.19 9.97 11.66
N LEU A 201 -10.03 9.35 11.59
CA LEU A 201 -9.71 8.33 10.59
C LEU A 201 -10.56 7.10 10.94
N GLN A 202 -11.75 7.04 10.36
CA GLN A 202 -12.64 5.90 10.44
C GLN A 202 -12.08 4.82 9.52
N GLU A 203 -11.61 3.73 10.14
CA GLU A 203 -11.21 2.53 9.43
C GLU A 203 -12.48 1.83 8.90
N GLU A 204 -12.89 2.21 7.70
CA GLU A 204 -13.93 1.53 6.93
C GLU A 204 -13.39 0.15 6.52
N ARG A 205 -13.74 -0.88 7.29
CA ARG A 205 -13.62 -2.28 6.84
C ARG A 205 -14.60 -2.47 5.69
N HIS A 206 -14.14 -2.26 4.46
CA HIS A 206 -14.85 -2.70 3.26
C HIS A 206 -15.03 -4.23 3.33
N GLU A 207 -16.26 -4.69 3.59
CA GLU A 207 -16.64 -6.07 3.34
C GLU A 207 -16.82 -6.28 1.83
N MET A 208 -15.69 -6.37 1.13
CA MET A 208 -15.62 -6.83 -0.25
C MET A 208 -15.56 -8.36 -0.29
N LEU A 209 -16.53 -9.06 0.32
CA LEU A 209 -16.55 -10.53 0.32
C LEU A 209 -17.94 -11.18 0.26
N LEU A 210 -18.96 -10.44 -0.19
CA LEU A 210 -20.28 -11.02 -0.47
C LEU A 210 -20.45 -11.58 -1.90
N GLY A 211 -19.45 -11.37 -2.78
CA GLY A 211 -19.47 -11.88 -4.16
C GLY A 211 -18.70 -13.18 -4.42
N ALA A 212 -17.80 -13.58 -3.51
CA ALA A 212 -16.92 -14.73 -3.74
C ALA A 212 -17.64 -16.08 -3.59
N ASN A 213 -18.61 -16.17 -2.67
CA ASN A 213 -19.29 -17.43 -2.37
C ASN A 213 -20.39 -17.79 -3.38
N VAL A 214 -21.00 -16.78 -4.03
CA VAL A 214 -22.00 -16.99 -5.10
C VAL A 214 -21.32 -17.25 -6.45
N SER A 215 -20.12 -16.67 -6.66
CA SER A 215 -19.34 -16.83 -7.89
C SER A 215 -18.75 -18.24 -8.07
N ALA A 216 -18.26 -18.87 -7.00
CA ALA A 216 -17.53 -20.14 -7.13
C ALA A 216 -18.44 -21.31 -7.55
N GLU A 217 -19.64 -21.41 -6.98
CA GLU A 217 -20.61 -22.47 -7.29
C GLU A 217 -21.15 -22.31 -8.72
N GLN A 218 -21.60 -21.11 -9.11
CA GLN A 218 -22.04 -20.84 -10.49
C GLN A 218 -20.93 -21.05 -11.52
N LEU A 219 -19.69 -20.66 -11.20
CA LEU A 219 -18.54 -20.86 -12.08
C LEU A 219 -18.20 -22.35 -12.20
N MET A 220 -18.30 -23.12 -11.12
CA MET A 220 -18.07 -24.56 -11.17
C MET A 220 -19.14 -25.26 -12.01
N GLU A 221 -20.40 -24.86 -11.91
CA GLU A 221 -21.50 -25.42 -12.70
C GLU A 221 -21.37 -25.09 -14.19
N GLU A 222 -21.00 -23.84 -14.53
CA GLU A 222 -20.75 -23.40 -15.90
C GLU A 222 -19.50 -24.07 -16.51
N VAL A 223 -18.41 -24.16 -15.75
CA VAL A 223 -17.16 -24.79 -16.21
C VAL A 223 -17.36 -26.29 -16.39
N THR A 224 -18.08 -26.96 -15.50
CA THR A 224 -18.37 -28.40 -15.64
C THR A 224 -19.29 -28.68 -16.82
N SER A 225 -20.31 -27.85 -17.07
CA SER A 225 -21.17 -27.99 -18.25
C SER A 225 -20.39 -27.78 -19.55
N HIS A 226 -19.52 -26.77 -19.62
CA HIS A 226 -18.65 -26.52 -20.76
C HIS A 226 -17.64 -27.64 -21.01
N LEU A 227 -17.04 -28.19 -19.95
CA LEU A 227 -16.12 -29.33 -20.04
C LEU A 227 -16.82 -30.59 -20.53
N GLN A 228 -18.07 -30.83 -20.11
CA GLN A 228 -18.83 -31.99 -20.53
C GLN A 228 -19.25 -31.90 -22.01
N GLN A 229 -19.66 -30.71 -22.47
CA GLN A 229 -19.98 -30.46 -23.88
C GLN A 229 -18.74 -30.57 -24.79
N HIS A 230 -17.59 -30.04 -24.36
CA HIS A 230 -16.33 -30.20 -25.10
C HIS A 230 -15.82 -31.65 -25.05
N GLY A 231 -16.08 -32.40 -23.98
CA GLY A 231 -15.73 -33.82 -23.84
C GLY A 231 -16.48 -34.73 -24.81
N ALA A 232 -17.78 -34.46 -25.04
CA ALA A 232 -18.58 -35.18 -26.03
C ALA A 232 -18.05 -34.96 -27.46
N HIS A 233 -17.71 -33.72 -27.81
CA HIS A 233 -17.12 -33.39 -29.10
C HIS A 233 -15.74 -34.03 -29.30
N LEU A 234 -14.93 -34.11 -28.23
CA LEU A 234 -13.63 -34.79 -28.24
C LEU A 234 -13.81 -36.31 -28.47
N GLY A 235 -14.78 -36.93 -27.80
CA GLY A 235 -15.10 -38.35 -27.99
C GLY A 235 -15.54 -38.66 -29.42
N GLN A 236 -16.37 -37.80 -30.01
CA GLN A 236 -16.81 -37.92 -31.40
C GLN A 236 -15.64 -37.74 -32.39
N ALA A 237 -14.75 -36.78 -32.14
CA ALA A 237 -13.56 -36.59 -32.94
C ALA A 237 -12.62 -37.81 -32.87
N ILE A 238 -12.40 -38.37 -31.67
CA ILE A 238 -11.57 -39.57 -31.49
C ILE A 238 -12.17 -40.77 -32.24
N SER A 239 -13.49 -40.94 -32.21
CA SER A 239 -14.18 -42.00 -32.96
C SER A 239 -14.01 -41.82 -34.48
N PHE A 240 -14.15 -40.60 -34.98
CA PHE A 240 -13.92 -40.26 -36.39
C PHE A 240 -12.47 -40.50 -36.82
N PHE A 241 -11.48 -40.08 -36.01
CA PHE A 241 -10.07 -40.37 -36.27
C PHE A 241 -9.78 -41.86 -36.25
N ARG A 242 -10.38 -42.64 -35.33
CA ARG A 242 -10.26 -44.10 -35.34
C ARG A 242 -10.82 -44.71 -36.62
N LEU A 243 -11.96 -44.25 -37.11
CA LEU A 243 -12.55 -44.71 -38.37
C LEU A 243 -11.67 -44.35 -39.57
N LEU A 244 -11.13 -43.13 -39.62
CA LEU A 244 -10.22 -42.69 -40.66
C LEU A 244 -8.90 -43.47 -40.65
N LEU A 245 -8.32 -43.70 -39.47
CA LEU A 245 -7.09 -44.50 -39.32
C LEU A 245 -7.34 -45.96 -39.70
N SER A 246 -8.51 -46.51 -39.41
CA SER A 246 -8.93 -47.84 -39.86
C SER A 246 -9.10 -47.91 -41.38
N CYS A 247 -9.77 -46.93 -41.98
CA CYS A 247 -10.01 -46.87 -43.43
C CYS A 247 -8.71 -46.62 -44.22
N THR A 248 -7.82 -45.77 -43.71
CA THR A 248 -6.50 -45.54 -44.31
C THR A 248 -5.59 -46.77 -44.21
N PHE A 249 -5.65 -47.52 -43.13
CA PHE A 249 -5.00 -48.83 -43.05
C PHE A 249 -5.50 -49.75 -44.16
N LEU A 250 -6.82 -49.92 -44.33
CA LEU A 250 -7.38 -50.76 -45.40
C LEU A 250 -6.96 -50.29 -46.81
N LEU A 251 -6.97 -48.98 -47.08
CA LEU A 251 -6.57 -48.43 -48.39
C LEU A 251 -5.07 -48.58 -48.68
N VAL A 252 -4.22 -48.66 -47.64
CA VAL A 252 -2.78 -48.92 -47.78
C VAL A 252 -2.49 -50.40 -48.03
N PHE A 253 -3.31 -51.31 -47.50
CA PHE A 253 -3.14 -52.76 -47.72
C PHE A 253 -3.81 -53.27 -49.00
N ILE A 254 -4.77 -52.54 -49.55
CA ILE A 254 -5.47 -52.88 -50.81
C ILE A 254 -4.78 -52.26 -52.05
N SER A 255 -4.00 -51.19 -51.87
CA SER A 255 -3.19 -50.52 -52.92
C SER A 255 -1.80 -51.13 -53.06
#